data_AF-A0A4V4KJH9-F1
#
_entry.id   AF-A0A4V4KJH9-F1
#
_cell.length_a   1.000
_cell.length_b   1.000
_cell.length_c   1.000
_cell.angle_alpha   90.00
_cell.angle_beta   90.00
_cell.angle_gamma   90.00
#
_symmetry.space_group_name_H-M   'P 1'
#
loop_
_entity.id
_entity.type
_entity.pdbx_description
1 polymer ?
#
loop_
_entity_poly.entity_id
_entity_poly.type
_entity_poly.pdbx_seq_one_letter_code
_entity_poly.pdbx_strand_id
1 'polypeptide(L)'
;MTTTIKTLCHDPKDWHMWEVGLPQLAFQNDYLLDAVFAMTCLHRGSLHPLNKSYWLRSAVQYQSRALPMFYKVLDNVNEETCHAAFAFSLLTSMVEIAMPQTDYDPIEHLVGLRSYFRGSATLWLTMVDHLRYGPMNPFFKPKTIIWEYDPDIRKSFHDRLTDLYDIVAGSPDVKIYNETIDLLIRLFHDSPYSIMVFSLFVGPDFFHLVCQREPLAVLIYVYVGVLFHNVNIWWGEGVGERIVNGLSLPAELLESNPKCASALLWAQQQVKKRPEPDKVLFWRIFPNETVEDLLHPDDNLHSLRSNNPSTVTTPSAYLGNGLTKD
;
A
#
# COMPACT_ATOMS: atom_id res chain seq x y z
N MET A 1 7.95 -18.49 -4.50
CA MET A 1 7.07 -18.15 -3.37
C MET A 1 7.86 -17.56 -2.21
N THR A 2 8.79 -18.32 -1.60
CA THR A 2 9.57 -17.87 -0.41
C THR A 2 10.34 -16.56 -0.60
N THR A 3 11.00 -16.37 -1.74
CA THR A 3 11.72 -15.12 -2.04
C THR A 3 10.78 -13.96 -2.32
N THR A 4 9.66 -14.19 -3.02
CA THR A 4 8.67 -13.15 -3.34
C THR A 4 8.04 -12.58 -2.09
N ILE A 5 7.61 -13.43 -1.16
CA ILE A 5 6.92 -13.02 0.06
C ILE A 5 7.77 -12.03 0.90
N LYS A 6 9.08 -12.28 1.00
CA LYS A 6 10.04 -11.38 1.68
C LYS A 6 10.11 -9.99 1.06
N THR A 7 9.80 -9.84 -0.23
CA THR A 7 9.79 -8.54 -0.92
C THR A 7 8.49 -7.75 -0.71
N LEU A 8 7.43 -8.40 -0.22
CA LEU A 8 6.11 -7.79 -0.01
C LEU A 8 5.91 -7.28 1.42
N CYS A 9 6.68 -7.81 2.38
CA CYS A 9 6.57 -7.47 3.79
C CYS A 9 7.73 -6.57 4.24
N HIS A 10 7.41 -5.51 4.99
CA HIS A 10 8.42 -4.55 5.46
C HIS A 10 8.51 -4.46 6.99
N ASP A 11 7.43 -4.75 7.71
CA ASP A 11 7.36 -4.69 9.17
C ASP A 11 7.63 -6.09 9.77
N PRO A 12 8.61 -6.26 10.69
CA PRO A 12 8.97 -7.55 11.26
C PRO A 12 7.82 -8.30 11.93
N LYS A 13 6.89 -7.58 12.57
CA LYS A 13 5.70 -8.18 13.20
C LYS A 13 4.86 -9.03 12.24
N ASP A 14 4.92 -8.72 10.94
CA ASP A 14 4.13 -9.38 9.91
C ASP A 14 4.89 -10.55 9.25
N TRP A 15 6.22 -10.69 9.45
CA TRP A 15 7.05 -11.69 8.76
C TRP A 15 6.53 -13.12 8.92
N HIS A 16 6.20 -13.56 10.13
CA HIS A 16 5.71 -14.91 10.35
C HIS A 16 4.38 -15.19 9.62
N MET A 17 3.48 -14.20 9.63
CA MET A 17 2.21 -14.30 8.92
C MET A 17 2.42 -14.36 7.41
N TRP A 18 3.35 -13.60 6.86
CA TRP A 18 3.67 -13.66 5.43
C TRP A 18 4.42 -14.94 5.02
N GLU A 19 5.43 -15.37 5.80
CA GLU A 19 6.31 -16.50 5.45
C GLU A 19 5.70 -17.87 5.72
N VAL A 20 4.82 -17.98 6.73
CA VAL A 20 4.26 -19.25 7.18
C VAL A 20 2.73 -19.23 7.10
N GLY A 21 2.09 -18.24 7.73
CA GLY A 21 0.63 -18.20 7.85
C GLY A 21 -0.10 -18.10 6.50
N LEU A 22 0.34 -17.18 5.64
CA LEU A 22 -0.24 -16.93 4.33
C LEU A 22 -0.09 -18.15 3.39
N PRO A 23 1.09 -18.79 3.26
CA PRO A 23 1.22 -20.05 2.54
C PRO A 23 0.31 -21.17 3.05
N GLN A 24 0.23 -21.38 4.37
CA GLN A 24 -0.64 -22.41 4.95
C GLN A 24 -2.12 -22.14 4.61
N LEU A 25 -2.54 -20.88 4.74
CA LEU A 25 -3.88 -20.46 4.39
C LEU A 25 -4.17 -20.62 2.88
N ALA A 26 -3.16 -20.33 2.03
CA ALA A 26 -3.25 -20.50 0.59
C ALA A 26 -3.41 -21.98 0.19
N PHE A 27 -2.68 -22.90 0.81
CA PHE A 27 -2.86 -24.34 0.55
C PHE A 27 -4.25 -24.88 0.92
N GLN A 28 -5.00 -24.16 1.75
CA GLN A 28 -6.38 -24.49 2.11
C GLN A 28 -7.41 -23.80 1.20
N ASN A 29 -6.99 -22.86 0.35
CA ASN A 29 -7.87 -21.99 -0.43
C ASN A 29 -7.32 -21.77 -1.84
N ASP A 30 -7.84 -22.49 -2.84
CA ASP A 30 -7.34 -22.47 -4.23
C ASP A 30 -7.24 -21.06 -4.84
N TYR A 31 -8.22 -20.20 -4.57
CA TYR A 31 -8.20 -18.81 -5.07
C TYR A 31 -7.07 -17.97 -4.46
N LEU A 32 -6.76 -18.19 -3.18
CA LEU A 32 -5.65 -17.51 -2.51
C LEU A 32 -4.31 -18.04 -3.03
N LEU A 33 -4.21 -19.36 -3.25
CA LEU A 33 -3.03 -19.97 -3.86
C LEU A 33 -2.75 -19.40 -5.25
N ASP A 34 -3.80 -19.21 -6.06
CA ASP A 34 -3.68 -18.58 -7.36
C ASP A 34 -3.18 -17.13 -7.28
N ALA A 35 -3.67 -16.32 -6.34
CA ALA A 35 -3.15 -14.96 -6.14
C ALA A 35 -1.65 -14.97 -5.75
N VAL A 36 -1.24 -15.90 -4.87
CA VAL A 36 0.17 -16.07 -4.50
C VAL A 36 1.02 -16.46 -5.72
N PHE A 37 0.52 -17.33 -6.59
CA PHE A 37 1.20 -17.70 -7.83
C PHE A 37 1.23 -16.58 -8.86
N ALA A 38 0.15 -15.81 -9.00
CA ALA A 38 0.12 -14.63 -9.86
C ALA A 38 1.22 -13.64 -9.44
N MET A 39 1.27 -13.32 -8.15
CA MET A 39 2.28 -12.42 -7.61
C MET A 39 3.70 -12.98 -7.74
N THR A 40 3.87 -14.30 -7.53
CA THR A 40 5.15 -14.98 -7.74
C THR A 40 5.59 -14.89 -9.20
N CYS A 41 4.69 -15.09 -10.16
CA CYS A 41 5.00 -14.96 -11.58
C CYS A 41 5.46 -13.53 -11.91
N LEU A 42 4.74 -12.50 -11.44
CA LEU A 42 5.13 -11.11 -11.68
C LEU A 42 6.51 -10.79 -11.11
N HIS A 43 6.83 -11.27 -9.90
CA HIS A 43 8.16 -11.10 -9.32
C HIS A 43 9.23 -11.80 -10.15
N ARG A 44 8.97 -13.02 -10.65
CA ARG A 44 9.91 -13.70 -11.55
C ARG A 44 10.08 -12.96 -12.87
N GLY A 45 9.03 -12.31 -13.36
CA GLY A 45 9.06 -11.46 -14.54
C GLY A 45 9.92 -10.22 -14.37
N SER A 46 9.93 -9.60 -13.19
CA SER A 46 10.79 -8.45 -12.88
C SER A 46 12.27 -8.86 -12.77
N LEU A 47 12.55 -10.04 -12.21
CA LEU A 47 13.91 -10.58 -12.09
C LEU A 47 14.49 -11.14 -13.41
N HIS A 48 13.64 -11.57 -14.34
CA HIS A 48 14.06 -12.21 -15.59
C HIS A 48 13.42 -11.58 -16.83
N PRO A 49 13.92 -10.41 -17.30
CA PRO A 49 13.32 -9.64 -18.38
C PRO A 49 13.10 -10.42 -19.69
N LEU A 50 14.01 -11.35 -20.03
CA LEU A 50 13.92 -12.18 -21.24
C LEU A 50 12.66 -13.06 -21.28
N ASN A 51 12.17 -13.50 -20.11
CA ASN A 51 10.99 -14.35 -19.98
C ASN A 51 9.79 -13.59 -19.41
N LYS A 52 9.84 -12.25 -19.35
CA LYS A 52 8.80 -11.41 -18.73
C LYS A 52 7.41 -11.67 -19.31
N SER A 53 7.30 -11.83 -20.63
CA SER A 53 6.02 -12.09 -21.32
C SER A 53 5.41 -13.45 -20.97
N TYR A 54 6.23 -14.47 -20.70
CA TYR A 54 5.75 -15.78 -20.23
C TYR A 54 5.18 -15.65 -18.82
N TRP A 55 5.94 -15.05 -17.90
CA TRP A 55 5.51 -14.86 -16.52
C TRP A 55 4.28 -13.98 -16.40
N LEU A 56 4.20 -12.92 -17.21
CA LEU A 56 3.03 -12.05 -17.28
C LEU A 56 1.77 -12.83 -17.69
N ARG A 57 1.85 -13.63 -18.76
CA ARG A 57 0.73 -14.46 -19.21
C ARG A 57 0.30 -15.45 -18.12
N SER A 58 1.25 -16.08 -17.44
CA SER A 58 0.93 -16.97 -16.31
C SER A 58 0.25 -16.22 -15.17
N ALA A 59 0.68 -15.00 -14.84
CA ALA A 59 0.03 -14.18 -13.82
C ALA A 59 -1.43 -13.86 -14.18
N VAL A 60 -1.70 -13.45 -15.44
CA VAL A 60 -3.08 -13.22 -15.95
C VAL A 60 -3.92 -14.48 -15.81
N GLN A 61 -3.38 -15.65 -16.16
CA GLN A 61 -4.09 -16.92 -16.08
C GLN A 61 -4.49 -17.27 -14.64
N TYR A 62 -3.57 -17.11 -13.69
CA TYR A 62 -3.88 -17.32 -12.28
C TYR A 62 -4.93 -16.33 -11.76
N GLN A 63 -4.82 -15.03 -12.08
CA GLN A 63 -5.81 -14.03 -11.68
C GLN A 63 -7.21 -14.35 -12.26
N SER A 64 -7.27 -14.76 -13.53
CA SER A 64 -8.51 -15.14 -14.23
C SER A 64 -9.18 -16.38 -13.63
N ARG A 65 -8.39 -17.31 -13.08
CA ARG A 65 -8.90 -18.48 -12.35
C ARG A 65 -9.40 -18.11 -10.95
N ALA A 66 -8.66 -17.25 -10.26
CA ALA A 66 -8.91 -16.92 -8.87
C ALA A 66 -10.15 -16.04 -8.65
N LEU A 67 -10.33 -15.00 -9.48
CA LEU A 67 -11.39 -14.00 -9.29
C LEU A 67 -12.80 -14.62 -9.24
N PRO A 68 -13.22 -15.51 -10.16
CA PRO A 68 -14.54 -16.14 -10.09
C PRO A 68 -14.74 -16.98 -8.83
N MET A 69 -13.70 -17.64 -8.33
CA MET A 69 -13.77 -18.41 -7.09
C MET A 69 -13.89 -17.50 -5.87
N PHE A 70 -13.13 -16.41 -5.84
CA PHE A 70 -13.21 -15.40 -4.80
C PHE A 70 -14.60 -14.75 -4.73
N TYR A 71 -15.20 -14.37 -5.87
CA TYR A 71 -16.52 -13.76 -5.85
C TYR A 71 -17.60 -14.66 -5.23
N LYS A 72 -17.55 -15.98 -5.47
CA LYS A 72 -18.45 -16.94 -4.81
C LYS A 72 -18.27 -16.99 -3.29
N VAL A 73 -17.05 -16.81 -2.81
CA VAL A 73 -16.75 -16.74 -1.36
C VAL A 73 -17.23 -15.41 -0.80
N LEU A 74 -17.07 -14.31 -1.56
CA LEU A 74 -17.47 -12.98 -1.13
C LEU A 74 -18.99 -12.84 -0.93
N ASP A 75 -19.79 -13.57 -1.70
CA ASP A 75 -21.26 -13.59 -1.57
C ASP A 75 -21.74 -14.14 -0.20
N ASN A 76 -20.93 -14.97 0.46
CA ASN A 76 -21.27 -15.58 1.76
C ASN A 76 -20.03 -15.75 2.65
N VAL A 77 -19.37 -14.63 2.94
CA VAL A 77 -18.22 -14.62 3.85
C VAL A 77 -18.65 -15.01 5.26
N ASN A 78 -17.86 -15.86 5.90
CA ASN A 78 -18.04 -16.27 7.29
C ASN A 78 -16.70 -16.25 8.04
N GLU A 79 -16.71 -16.67 9.30
CA GLU A 79 -15.55 -16.66 10.18
C GLU A 79 -14.37 -17.49 9.64
N GLU A 80 -14.65 -18.61 8.97
CA GLU A 80 -13.63 -19.51 8.42
C GLU A 80 -13.01 -18.94 7.13
N THR A 81 -13.81 -18.30 6.28
CA THR A 81 -13.37 -17.82 4.96
C THR A 81 -12.84 -16.39 4.97
N CYS A 82 -13.17 -15.59 5.99
CA CYS A 82 -12.84 -14.16 6.02
C CYS A 82 -11.33 -13.88 5.94
N HIS A 83 -10.50 -14.70 6.58
CA HIS A 83 -9.05 -14.52 6.57
C HIS A 83 -8.44 -14.73 5.19
N ALA A 84 -8.85 -15.79 4.50
CA ALA A 84 -8.34 -16.10 3.17
C ALA A 84 -8.88 -15.11 2.13
N ALA A 85 -10.15 -14.69 2.26
CA ALA A 85 -10.74 -13.64 1.44
C ALA A 85 -10.02 -12.29 1.62
N PHE A 86 -9.65 -11.95 2.86
CA PHE A 86 -8.93 -10.71 3.17
C PHE A 86 -7.52 -10.74 2.58
N ALA A 87 -6.79 -11.83 2.81
CA ALA A 87 -5.46 -12.04 2.23
C ALA A 87 -5.48 -11.99 0.70
N PHE A 88 -6.48 -12.61 0.07
CA PHE A 88 -6.67 -12.59 -1.37
C PHE A 88 -6.90 -11.17 -1.88
N SER A 89 -7.73 -10.38 -1.19
CA SER A 89 -8.05 -9.01 -1.59
C SER A 89 -6.80 -8.11 -1.55
N LEU A 90 -5.96 -8.26 -0.52
CA LEU A 90 -4.68 -7.57 -0.42
C LEU A 90 -3.70 -7.98 -1.53
N LEU A 91 -3.49 -9.28 -1.74
CA LEU A 91 -2.58 -9.78 -2.77
C LEU A 91 -3.03 -9.40 -4.17
N THR A 92 -4.32 -9.48 -4.46
CA THR A 92 -4.87 -9.13 -5.77
C THR A 92 -4.70 -7.64 -6.06
N SER A 93 -4.83 -6.79 -5.03
CA SER A 93 -4.55 -5.36 -5.17
C SER A 93 -3.07 -5.12 -5.51
N MET A 94 -2.13 -5.86 -4.90
CA MET A 94 -0.70 -5.78 -5.25
C MET A 94 -0.42 -6.30 -6.67
N VAL A 95 -1.07 -7.39 -7.08
CA VAL A 95 -0.98 -7.96 -8.44
C VAL A 95 -1.44 -6.94 -9.47
N GLU A 96 -2.53 -6.22 -9.21
CA GLU A 96 -3.04 -5.20 -10.12
C GLU A 96 -2.06 -4.03 -10.29
N ILE A 97 -1.46 -3.55 -9.18
CA ILE A 97 -0.46 -2.47 -9.22
C ILE A 97 0.80 -2.93 -9.99
N ALA A 98 1.20 -4.19 -9.79
CA ALA A 98 2.37 -4.81 -10.41
C ALA A 98 2.20 -5.09 -11.91
N MET A 99 0.97 -5.09 -12.39
CA MET A 99 0.69 -5.42 -13.78
C MET A 99 1.18 -4.29 -14.70
N PRO A 100 1.86 -4.61 -15.81
CA PRO A 100 2.25 -3.60 -16.79
C PRO A 100 1.00 -3.07 -17.49
N GLN A 101 0.60 -1.84 -17.15
CA GLN A 101 -0.55 -1.14 -17.71
C GLN A 101 -0.09 -0.18 -18.83
N THR A 102 0.43 -0.71 -19.95
CA THR A 102 1.06 0.12 -20.99
C THR A 102 0.08 0.98 -21.80
N ASP A 103 -1.20 0.60 -21.85
CA ASP A 103 -2.21 1.26 -22.68
C ASP A 103 -3.44 1.77 -21.89
N TYR A 104 -3.44 1.63 -20.55
CA TYR A 104 -4.56 2.09 -19.73
C TYR A 104 -4.39 3.55 -19.35
N ASP A 105 -5.50 4.27 -19.43
CA ASP A 105 -5.59 5.61 -18.86
C ASP A 105 -5.37 5.58 -17.34
N PRO A 106 -4.57 6.49 -16.74
CA PRO A 106 -4.31 6.48 -15.31
C PRO A 106 -5.56 6.58 -14.41
N ILE A 107 -6.66 7.16 -14.91
CA ILE A 107 -7.93 7.25 -14.17
C ILE A 107 -8.69 5.93 -14.28
N GLU A 108 -8.68 5.26 -15.44
CA GLU A 108 -9.23 3.90 -15.55
C GLU A 108 -8.50 2.93 -14.60
N HIS A 109 -7.17 3.04 -14.49
CA HIS A 109 -6.41 2.26 -13.51
C HIS A 109 -6.82 2.58 -12.07
N LEU A 110 -7.08 3.85 -11.73
CA LEU A 110 -7.61 4.23 -10.42
C LEU A 110 -8.97 3.57 -10.12
N VAL A 111 -9.87 3.56 -11.11
CA VAL A 111 -11.20 2.92 -11.03
C VAL A 111 -11.06 1.41 -10.80
N GLY A 112 -10.15 0.77 -11.53
CA GLY A 112 -9.80 -0.63 -11.35
C GLY A 112 -9.30 -0.91 -9.94
N LEU A 113 -8.27 -0.20 -9.48
CA LEU A 113 -7.70 -0.36 -8.14
C LEU A 113 -8.74 -0.16 -7.04
N ARG A 114 -9.62 0.84 -7.15
CA ARG A 114 -10.70 1.05 -6.18
C ARG A 114 -11.63 -0.16 -6.08
N SER A 115 -11.89 -0.85 -7.19
CA SER A 115 -12.70 -2.07 -7.21
C SER A 115 -12.00 -3.23 -6.49
N TYR A 116 -10.69 -3.39 -6.66
CA TYR A 116 -9.92 -4.43 -5.95
C TYR A 116 -9.81 -4.17 -4.45
N PHE A 117 -9.62 -2.91 -4.05
CA PHE A 117 -9.59 -2.53 -2.63
C PHE A 117 -10.97 -2.63 -1.95
N ARG A 118 -12.07 -2.54 -2.69
CA ARG A 118 -13.43 -2.66 -2.14
C ARG A 118 -13.66 -3.99 -1.41
N GLY A 119 -13.06 -5.09 -1.90
CA GLY A 119 -13.11 -6.39 -1.22
C GLY A 119 -12.49 -6.31 0.18
N SER A 120 -11.26 -5.80 0.26
CA SER A 120 -10.55 -5.58 1.53
C SER A 120 -11.32 -4.65 2.47
N ALA A 121 -11.88 -3.55 1.95
CA ALA A 121 -12.66 -2.59 2.72
C ALA A 121 -13.92 -3.23 3.32
N THR A 122 -14.65 -3.99 2.50
CA THR A 122 -15.89 -4.66 2.93
C THR A 122 -15.58 -5.66 4.04
N LEU A 123 -14.59 -6.52 3.84
CA LEU A 123 -14.15 -7.50 4.84
C LEU A 123 -13.62 -6.83 6.11
N TRP A 124 -12.90 -5.73 5.97
CA TRP A 124 -12.45 -4.93 7.10
C TRP A 124 -13.64 -4.40 7.91
N LEU A 125 -14.68 -3.88 7.26
CA LEU A 125 -15.83 -3.30 7.98
C LEU A 125 -16.76 -4.35 8.58
N THR A 126 -16.95 -5.49 7.91
CA THR A 126 -17.94 -6.51 8.33
C THR A 126 -17.34 -7.61 9.20
N MET A 127 -16.05 -7.92 9.07
CA MET A 127 -15.40 -9.06 9.72
C MET A 127 -14.22 -8.67 10.63
N VAL A 128 -14.10 -7.38 11.01
CA VAL A 128 -12.95 -6.88 11.80
C VAL A 128 -12.68 -7.71 13.05
N ASP A 129 -13.72 -8.11 13.77
CA ASP A 129 -13.57 -8.82 15.03
C ASP A 129 -12.98 -10.21 14.81
N HIS A 130 -13.45 -10.94 13.80
CA HIS A 130 -12.86 -12.23 13.43
C HIS A 130 -11.43 -12.08 12.91
N LEU A 131 -11.19 -11.08 12.05
CA LEU A 131 -9.87 -10.81 11.48
C LEU A 131 -8.81 -10.52 12.56
N ARG A 132 -9.19 -9.82 13.65
CA ARG A 132 -8.33 -9.52 14.80
C ARG A 132 -7.90 -10.75 15.58
N TYR A 133 -8.68 -11.82 15.60
CA TYR A 133 -8.40 -13.01 16.42
C TYR A 133 -7.88 -14.22 15.64
N GLY A 134 -7.60 -14.07 14.34
CA GLY A 134 -7.08 -15.17 13.51
C GLY A 134 -5.77 -14.87 12.78
N PRO A 135 -5.46 -15.61 11.70
CA PRO A 135 -4.16 -15.53 11.02
C PRO A 135 -3.77 -14.13 10.50
N MET A 136 -4.75 -13.28 10.23
CA MET A 136 -4.55 -11.91 9.73
C MET A 136 -4.37 -10.86 10.85
N ASN A 137 -4.35 -11.27 12.11
CA ASN A 137 -4.19 -10.40 13.28
C ASN A 137 -3.05 -9.37 13.15
N PRO A 138 -1.85 -9.67 12.61
CA PRO A 138 -0.77 -8.69 12.56
C PRO A 138 -1.12 -7.36 11.86
N PHE A 139 -2.02 -7.36 10.87
CA PHE A 139 -2.53 -6.13 10.24
C PHE A 139 -3.29 -5.19 11.19
N PHE A 140 -3.75 -5.70 12.34
CA PHE A 140 -4.51 -4.97 13.35
C PHE A 140 -3.65 -4.58 14.57
N LYS A 141 -2.39 -4.99 14.60
CA LYS A 141 -1.45 -4.61 15.65
C LYS A 141 -0.75 -3.29 15.29
N PRO A 142 -0.31 -2.52 16.29
CA PRO A 142 0.54 -1.36 16.06
C PRO A 142 1.76 -1.75 15.23
N LYS A 143 2.19 -0.84 14.34
CA LYS A 143 3.42 -1.02 13.56
C LYS A 143 4.62 -1.14 14.49
N THR A 144 5.55 -2.03 14.17
CA THR A 144 6.82 -2.16 14.91
C THR A 144 7.97 -1.44 14.21
N ILE A 145 7.69 -0.83 13.07
CA ILE A 145 8.63 -0.07 12.26
C ILE A 145 8.24 1.40 12.22
N ILE A 146 9.24 2.27 12.33
CA ILE A 146 9.12 3.71 12.09
C ILE A 146 9.90 4.04 10.82
N TRP A 147 9.32 4.89 9.99
CA TRP A 147 9.95 5.41 8.79
C TRP A 147 10.41 6.83 9.03
N GLU A 148 11.71 7.08 8.83
CA GLU A 148 12.26 8.42 8.89
C GLU A 148 12.77 8.81 7.52
N TYR A 149 12.29 9.95 7.03
CA TYR A 149 12.72 10.54 5.76
C TYR A 149 13.89 11.48 6.01
N ASP A 150 14.69 11.69 4.97
CA ASP A 150 15.61 12.83 4.93
C ASP A 150 14.83 14.13 5.25
N PRO A 151 15.27 14.94 6.25
CA PRO A 151 14.52 16.11 6.70
C PRO A 151 14.26 17.15 5.61
N ASP A 152 15.23 17.37 4.71
CA ASP A 152 15.12 18.37 3.65
C ASP A 152 14.16 17.88 2.56
N ILE A 153 14.23 16.60 2.19
CA ILE A 153 13.28 15.98 1.27
C ILE A 153 11.88 15.99 1.87
N ARG A 154 11.74 15.59 3.14
CA ARG A 154 10.45 15.56 3.86
C ARG A 154 9.81 16.94 3.86
N LYS A 155 10.58 17.97 4.21
CA LYS A 155 10.11 19.36 4.21
C LYS A 155 9.73 19.81 2.80
N SER A 156 10.58 19.60 1.81
CA SER A 156 10.33 19.99 0.42
C SER A 156 9.04 19.36 -0.13
N PHE A 157 8.79 18.08 0.13
CA PHE A 157 7.56 17.41 -0.27
C PHE A 157 6.33 17.90 0.50
N HIS A 158 6.48 18.13 1.81
CA HIS A 158 5.42 18.69 2.63
C HIS A 158 5.00 20.07 2.12
N ASP A 159 5.96 20.98 1.92
CA ASP A 159 5.72 22.33 1.42
C ASP A 159 4.94 22.28 0.08
N ARG A 160 5.35 21.39 -0.83
CA ARG A 160 4.69 21.19 -2.13
C ARG A 160 3.27 20.64 -2.03
N LEU A 161 3.01 19.74 -1.09
CA LEU A 161 1.65 19.25 -0.82
C LEU A 161 0.79 20.36 -0.21
N THR A 162 1.34 21.18 0.68
CA THR A 162 0.60 22.30 1.29
C THR A 162 0.36 23.45 0.32
N ASP A 163 1.23 23.68 -0.67
CA ASP A 163 1.00 24.66 -1.74
C ASP A 163 -0.29 24.35 -2.53
N LEU A 164 -0.80 23.12 -2.51
CA LEU A 164 -2.05 22.75 -3.17
C LEU A 164 -3.26 23.46 -2.55
N TYR A 165 -3.28 23.74 -1.25
CA TYR A 165 -4.40 24.47 -0.61
C TYR A 165 -4.62 25.84 -1.27
N ASP A 166 -3.51 26.51 -1.56
CA ASP A 166 -3.47 27.81 -2.23
C ASP A 166 -3.93 27.74 -3.69
N ILE A 167 -3.69 26.61 -4.36
CA ILE A 167 -4.08 26.38 -5.76
C ILE A 167 -5.57 26.11 -5.88
N VAL A 168 -6.13 25.35 -4.94
CA VAL A 168 -7.56 25.00 -4.92
C VAL A 168 -8.42 26.06 -4.24
N ALA A 169 -7.79 27.07 -3.62
CA ALA A 169 -8.47 28.19 -2.98
C ALA A 169 -9.40 28.90 -3.97
N GLY A 170 -10.70 28.97 -3.63
CA GLY A 170 -11.73 29.61 -4.44
C GLY A 170 -12.47 28.67 -5.40
N SER A 171 -12.10 27.40 -5.48
CA SER A 171 -12.93 26.39 -6.16
C SER A 171 -14.22 26.11 -5.36
N PRO A 172 -15.37 25.86 -6.01
CA PRO A 172 -16.58 25.40 -5.33
C PRO A 172 -16.37 24.11 -4.52
N ASP A 173 -15.46 23.25 -4.97
CA ASP A 173 -15.16 21.94 -4.37
C ASP A 173 -13.98 21.98 -3.38
N VAL A 174 -13.56 23.18 -2.93
CA VAL A 174 -12.40 23.39 -2.04
C VAL A 174 -12.38 22.47 -0.82
N LYS A 175 -13.53 22.18 -0.23
CA LYS A 175 -13.62 21.29 0.93
C LYS A 175 -13.18 19.85 0.58
N ILE A 176 -13.63 19.34 -0.56
CA ILE A 176 -13.31 17.99 -1.05
C ILE A 176 -11.81 17.88 -1.35
N TYR A 177 -11.23 18.93 -1.95
CA TYR A 177 -9.79 18.97 -2.20
C TYR A 177 -8.99 19.02 -0.92
N ASN A 178 -9.37 19.87 0.05
CA ASN A 178 -8.66 20.00 1.32
C ASN A 178 -8.63 18.67 2.08
N GLU A 179 -9.76 17.97 2.17
CA GLU A 179 -9.83 16.64 2.79
C GLU A 179 -8.92 15.62 2.09
N THR A 180 -8.80 15.72 0.77
CA THR A 180 -7.91 14.84 -0.01
C THR A 180 -6.44 15.21 0.15
N ILE A 181 -6.11 16.50 0.22
CA ILE A 181 -4.74 16.98 0.49
C ILE A 181 -4.32 16.54 1.90
N ASP A 182 -5.20 16.66 2.90
CA ASP A 182 -4.98 16.15 4.26
C ASP A 182 -4.68 14.64 4.25
N LEU A 183 -5.45 13.87 3.45
CA LEU A 183 -5.19 12.45 3.25
C LEU A 183 -3.78 12.22 2.67
N LEU A 184 -3.37 12.94 1.62
CA LEU A 184 -2.04 12.78 1.02
C LEU A 184 -0.91 13.08 2.00
N ILE A 185 -1.02 14.18 2.75
CA ILE A 185 -0.03 14.57 3.77
C ILE A 185 0.06 13.48 4.85
N ARG A 186 -1.09 12.97 5.32
CA ARG A 186 -1.13 11.89 6.30
C ARG A 186 -0.49 10.61 5.78
N LEU A 187 -0.80 10.19 4.55
CA LEU A 187 -0.20 9.00 3.95
C LEU A 187 1.31 9.17 3.75
N PHE A 188 1.76 10.35 3.29
CA PHE A 188 3.18 10.67 3.13
C PHE A 188 3.96 10.58 4.44
N HIS A 189 3.39 11.04 5.55
CA HIS A 189 4.06 10.99 6.86
C HIS A 189 3.98 9.64 7.56
N ASP A 190 2.98 8.83 7.27
CA ASP A 190 2.77 7.53 7.93
C ASP A 190 3.79 6.47 7.48
N SER A 191 4.02 6.36 6.18
CA SER A 191 5.01 5.43 5.60
C SER A 191 5.16 5.68 4.10
N PRO A 192 6.34 5.41 3.51
CA PRO A 192 6.54 5.51 2.06
C PRO A 192 5.59 4.63 1.26
N TYR A 193 5.14 3.52 1.84
CA TYR A 193 4.21 2.59 1.21
C TYR A 193 2.74 2.98 1.38
N SER A 194 2.42 3.92 2.27
CA SER A 194 1.02 4.22 2.60
C SER A 194 0.25 4.87 1.43
N ILE A 195 0.94 5.44 0.44
CA ILE A 195 0.29 5.92 -0.78
C ILE A 195 -0.43 4.80 -1.56
N MET A 196 -0.01 3.54 -1.40
CA MET A 196 -0.63 2.38 -2.04
C MET A 196 -2.11 2.20 -1.69
N VAL A 197 -2.49 2.62 -0.49
CA VAL A 197 -3.87 2.52 0.01
C VAL A 197 -4.66 3.81 -0.26
N PHE A 198 -4.15 4.73 -1.07
CA PHE A 198 -4.89 5.92 -1.49
C PHE A 198 -6.26 5.57 -2.07
N SER A 199 -6.32 4.61 -3.02
CA SER A 199 -7.56 4.17 -3.65
C SER A 199 -8.57 3.55 -2.68
N LEU A 200 -8.11 3.08 -1.52
CA LEU A 200 -8.96 2.56 -0.45
C LEU A 200 -9.57 3.70 0.39
N PHE A 201 -8.82 4.78 0.64
CA PHE A 201 -9.23 5.86 1.53
C PHE A 201 -9.81 7.10 0.83
N VAL A 202 -9.61 7.23 -0.48
CA VAL A 202 -10.11 8.37 -1.25
C VAL A 202 -11.65 8.41 -1.20
N GLY A 203 -12.18 9.59 -0.85
CA GLY A 203 -13.62 9.81 -0.73
C GLY A 203 -14.34 9.68 -2.09
N PRO A 204 -15.65 9.32 -2.09
CA PRO A 204 -16.42 9.16 -3.31
C PRO A 204 -16.50 10.45 -4.13
N ASP A 205 -16.57 11.61 -3.49
CA ASP A 205 -16.74 12.90 -4.16
C ASP A 205 -15.47 13.30 -4.91
N PHE A 206 -14.30 13.24 -4.26
CA PHE A 206 -13.03 13.47 -4.95
C PHE A 206 -12.80 12.46 -6.08
N PHE A 207 -13.08 11.18 -5.82
CA PHE A 207 -12.97 10.14 -6.84
C PHE A 207 -13.86 10.44 -8.06
N HIS A 208 -15.07 10.97 -7.84
CA HIS A 208 -15.97 11.37 -8.91
C HIS A 208 -15.38 12.54 -9.73
N LEU A 209 -14.83 13.56 -9.06
CA LEU A 209 -14.18 14.69 -9.73
C LEU A 209 -12.98 14.25 -10.59
N VAL A 210 -12.15 13.32 -10.09
CA VAL A 210 -11.06 12.74 -10.87
C VAL A 210 -11.59 11.96 -12.08
N CYS A 211 -12.64 11.15 -11.90
CA CYS A 211 -13.29 10.41 -13.00
C CYS A 211 -13.85 11.35 -14.08
N GLN A 212 -14.31 12.55 -13.68
CA GLN A 212 -14.77 13.59 -14.58
C GLN A 212 -13.64 14.40 -15.23
N ARG A 213 -12.39 14.09 -14.92
CA ARG A 213 -11.20 14.85 -15.33
C ARG A 213 -11.30 16.32 -14.94
N GLU A 214 -11.90 16.61 -13.79
CA GLU A 214 -11.88 17.96 -13.24
C GLU A 214 -10.40 18.37 -13.02
N PRO A 215 -9.96 19.51 -13.57
CA PRO A 215 -8.53 19.84 -13.61
C PRO A 215 -7.81 19.88 -12.26
N LEU A 216 -8.42 20.42 -11.21
CA LEU A 216 -7.78 20.49 -9.89
C LEU A 216 -7.69 19.11 -9.22
N ALA A 217 -8.71 18.28 -9.39
CA ALA A 217 -8.72 16.89 -8.96
C ALA A 217 -7.63 16.08 -9.69
N VAL A 218 -7.49 16.28 -11.01
CA VAL A 218 -6.42 15.67 -11.81
C VAL A 218 -5.05 16.12 -11.32
N LEU A 219 -4.85 17.41 -10.99
CA LEU A 219 -3.58 17.89 -10.43
C LEU A 219 -3.25 17.21 -9.10
N ILE A 220 -4.21 17.08 -8.19
CA ILE A 220 -4.00 16.37 -6.91
C ILE A 220 -3.69 14.89 -7.16
N TYR A 221 -4.33 14.25 -8.15
CA TYR A 221 -4.03 12.87 -8.51
C TYR A 221 -2.65 12.72 -9.19
N VAL A 222 -2.17 13.74 -9.91
CA VAL A 222 -0.77 13.79 -10.38
C VAL A 222 0.20 13.76 -9.19
N TYR A 223 -0.10 14.45 -8.08
CA TYR A 223 0.72 14.38 -6.86
C TYR A 223 0.72 13.00 -6.20
N VAL A 224 -0.40 12.26 -6.28
CA VAL A 224 -0.42 10.82 -5.93
C VAL A 224 0.61 10.05 -6.75
N GLY A 225 0.67 10.32 -8.06
CA GLY A 225 1.69 9.75 -8.94
C GLY A 225 3.12 10.05 -8.51
N VAL A 226 3.41 11.28 -8.11
CA VAL A 226 4.74 11.66 -7.57
C VAL A 226 5.07 10.85 -6.31
N LEU A 227 4.13 10.75 -5.37
CA LEU A 227 4.34 9.98 -4.15
C LEU A 227 4.54 8.48 -4.44
N PHE A 228 3.79 7.91 -5.38
CA PHE A 228 4.00 6.54 -5.85
C PHE A 228 5.37 6.33 -6.49
N HIS A 229 5.88 7.31 -7.25
CA HIS A 229 7.18 7.20 -7.90
C HIS A 229 8.34 7.09 -6.89
N ASN A 230 8.19 7.68 -5.71
CA ASN A 230 9.19 7.61 -4.64
C ASN A 230 9.23 6.23 -3.95
N VAL A 231 8.24 5.36 -4.19
CA VAL A 231 8.21 4.03 -3.59
C VAL A 231 9.11 3.10 -4.40
N ASN A 232 10.32 2.84 -3.91
CA ASN A 232 11.29 1.98 -4.58
C ASN A 232 10.97 0.49 -4.37
N ILE A 233 9.95 -0.01 -5.05
CA ILE A 233 9.49 -1.41 -5.04
C ILE A 233 9.26 -1.93 -6.45
N TRP A 234 9.65 -3.17 -6.70
CA TRP A 234 9.53 -3.78 -8.03
C TRP A 234 8.08 -3.86 -8.51
N TRP A 235 7.13 -4.04 -7.59
CA TRP A 235 5.72 -4.22 -7.93
C TRP A 235 4.93 -2.89 -8.00
N GLY A 236 5.58 -1.76 -7.72
CA GLY A 236 5.04 -0.40 -7.98
C GLY A 236 5.77 0.33 -9.11
N GLU A 237 6.70 -0.34 -9.79
CA GLU A 237 7.60 0.27 -10.76
C GLU A 237 6.82 0.90 -11.94
N GLY A 238 7.16 2.16 -12.23
CA GLY A 238 6.56 2.94 -13.32
C GLY A 238 5.12 3.41 -13.07
N VAL A 239 4.45 3.02 -11.97
CA VAL A 239 3.06 3.45 -11.69
C VAL A 239 2.99 4.97 -11.58
N GLY A 240 3.88 5.55 -10.76
CA GLY A 240 3.92 7.00 -10.56
C GLY A 240 4.24 7.79 -11.83
N GLU A 241 5.19 7.30 -12.62
CA GLU A 241 5.56 7.91 -13.90
C GLU A 241 4.38 7.90 -14.89
N ARG A 242 3.64 6.79 -14.98
CA ARG A 242 2.45 6.69 -15.84
C ARG A 242 1.36 7.67 -15.41
N ILE A 243 1.11 7.83 -14.11
CA ILE A 243 0.12 8.79 -13.62
C ILE A 243 0.53 10.22 -13.99
N VAL A 244 1.77 10.61 -13.71
CA VAL A 244 2.24 11.98 -13.94
C VAL A 244 2.34 12.32 -15.43
N ASN A 245 2.80 11.39 -16.27
CA ASN A 245 2.98 11.63 -17.70
C ASN A 245 1.71 11.38 -18.52
N GLY A 246 0.80 10.53 -18.05
CA GLY A 246 -0.45 10.18 -18.72
C GLY A 246 -1.58 11.18 -18.49
N LEU A 247 -1.43 12.09 -17.52
CA LEU A 247 -2.43 13.11 -17.20
C LEU A 247 -1.95 14.49 -17.61
N SER A 248 -2.85 15.26 -18.20
CA SER A 248 -2.62 16.65 -18.62
C SER A 248 -3.76 17.53 -18.12
N LEU A 249 -3.45 18.83 -17.98
CA LEU A 249 -4.42 19.86 -17.60
C LEU A 249 -4.73 20.73 -18.82
N PRO A 250 -5.94 21.35 -18.89
CA PRO A 250 -6.29 22.25 -19.99
C PRO A 250 -5.32 23.43 -20.11
N ALA A 251 -4.93 23.77 -21.34
CA ALA A 251 -3.99 24.86 -21.60
C ALA A 251 -4.48 26.20 -21.03
N GLU A 252 -5.77 26.49 -21.16
CA GLU A 252 -6.43 27.69 -20.65
C GLU A 252 -6.27 27.85 -19.13
N LEU A 253 -6.32 26.74 -18.38
CA LEU A 253 -6.11 26.75 -16.93
C LEU A 253 -4.64 27.03 -16.60
N LEU A 254 -3.71 26.43 -17.35
CA LEU A 254 -2.28 26.61 -17.13
C LEU A 254 -1.84 28.05 -17.44
N GLU A 255 -2.43 28.69 -18.44
CA GLU A 255 -2.20 30.09 -18.79
C GLU A 255 -2.77 31.05 -17.75
N SER A 256 -3.98 30.77 -17.24
CA SER A 256 -4.67 31.62 -16.27
C SER A 256 -4.20 31.42 -14.83
N ASN A 257 -3.63 30.25 -14.48
CA ASN A 257 -3.17 29.93 -13.13
C ASN A 257 -1.69 29.47 -13.13
N PRO A 258 -0.75 30.42 -12.98
CA PRO A 258 0.69 30.12 -12.94
C PRO A 258 1.11 29.18 -11.80
N LYS A 259 0.38 29.18 -10.67
CA LYS A 259 0.65 28.25 -9.55
C LYS A 259 0.35 26.81 -9.99
N CYS A 260 -0.77 26.59 -10.66
CA CYS A 260 -1.15 25.29 -11.23
C CYS A 260 -0.11 24.80 -12.25
N ALA A 261 0.32 25.67 -13.17
CA ALA A 261 1.36 25.35 -14.14
C ALA A 261 2.71 24.99 -13.49
N SER A 262 3.12 25.73 -12.47
CA SER A 262 4.34 25.44 -11.71
C SER A 262 4.24 24.10 -10.96
N ALA A 263 3.09 23.81 -10.35
CA ALA A 263 2.83 22.57 -9.64
C ALA A 263 2.89 21.34 -10.57
N LEU A 264 2.26 21.41 -11.74
CA LEU A 264 2.32 20.33 -12.73
C LEU A 264 3.74 20.12 -13.26
N LEU A 265 4.45 21.21 -13.58
CA LEU A 265 5.83 21.14 -14.06
C LEU A 265 6.76 20.51 -13.02
N TRP A 266 6.61 20.88 -11.74
CA TRP A 266 7.36 20.27 -10.64
C TRP A 266 7.12 18.76 -10.57
N ALA A 267 5.86 18.32 -10.65
CA ALA A 267 5.52 16.89 -10.62
C ALA A 267 6.18 16.12 -11.77
N GLN A 268 6.11 16.67 -12.99
CA GLN A 268 6.77 16.10 -14.17
C GLN A 268 8.30 16.05 -14.03
N GLN A 269 8.91 17.01 -13.34
CA GLN A 269 10.34 16.99 -13.05
C GLN A 269 10.70 15.92 -12.02
N GLN A 270 9.84 15.65 -11.02
CA GLN A 270 10.13 14.63 -10.01
C GLN A 270 10.24 13.23 -10.62
N VAL A 271 9.30 12.84 -11.49
CA VAL A 271 9.32 11.50 -12.12
C VAL A 271 10.43 11.32 -13.17
N LYS A 272 11.06 12.42 -13.61
CA LYS A 272 12.24 12.40 -14.48
C LYS A 272 13.54 12.20 -13.70
N LYS A 273 13.56 12.51 -12.40
CA LYS A 273 14.71 12.24 -11.55
C LYS A 273 14.78 10.74 -11.36
N ARG A 274 15.85 10.12 -11.82
CA ARG A 274 16.09 8.71 -11.46
C ARG A 274 16.27 8.64 -9.94
N PRO A 275 15.76 7.59 -9.27
CA PRO A 275 16.18 7.28 -7.92
C PRO A 275 17.71 7.19 -7.93
N GLU A 276 18.38 8.10 -7.23
CA GLU A 276 19.83 8.02 -7.11
C GLU A 276 20.15 6.75 -6.31
N PRO A 277 20.94 5.80 -6.85
CA PRO A 277 21.16 4.50 -6.21
C PRO A 277 21.77 4.61 -4.81
N ASP A 278 22.43 5.73 -4.50
CA ASP A 278 23.15 5.98 -3.24
C ASP A 278 22.40 6.93 -2.28
N LYS A 279 21.23 7.47 -2.65
CA LYS A 279 20.40 8.28 -1.73
C LYS A 279 19.26 7.47 -1.16
N VAL A 280 19.37 7.21 0.14
CA VAL A 280 18.29 6.65 0.94
C VAL A 280 17.26 7.76 1.21
N LEU A 281 16.12 7.72 0.52
CA LEU A 281 15.02 8.70 0.72
C LEU A 281 14.41 8.61 2.13
N PHE A 282 14.47 7.41 2.71
CA PHE A 282 13.97 7.10 4.05
C PHE A 282 14.65 5.84 4.60
N TRP A 283 14.86 5.77 5.90
CA TRP A 283 15.38 4.59 6.59
C TRP A 283 14.37 4.00 7.57
N ARG A 284 14.61 2.73 7.91
CA ARG A 284 13.80 1.92 8.82
C ARG A 284 14.37 2.05 10.23
N ILE A 285 13.51 2.28 11.20
CA ILE A 285 13.88 2.31 12.62
C ILE A 285 13.06 1.27 13.36
N PHE A 286 13.74 0.44 14.14
CA PHE A 286 13.13 -0.54 15.05
C PHE A 286 13.27 -0.03 16.48
N PRO A 287 12.22 0.58 17.05
CA PRO A 287 12.32 1.32 18.32
C PRO A 287 12.63 0.46 19.55
N ASN A 288 12.66 -0.88 19.47
CA ASN A 288 12.76 -1.77 20.64
C ASN A 288 13.70 -2.99 20.48
N GLU A 289 14.62 -3.02 19.52
CA GLU A 289 15.58 -4.14 19.38
C GLU A 289 17.02 -3.62 19.41
N THR A 290 17.81 -4.10 20.37
CA THR A 290 19.27 -4.03 20.30
C THR A 290 19.71 -4.79 19.05
N VAL A 291 20.56 -4.17 18.23
CA VAL A 291 21.05 -4.69 16.93
C VAL A 291 21.63 -6.12 17.03
N GLU A 292 21.99 -6.57 18.23
CA GLU A 292 22.49 -7.92 18.54
C GLU A 292 21.42 -9.02 18.44
N ASP A 293 20.14 -8.74 18.70
CA ASP A 293 19.07 -9.74 18.71
C ASP A 293 18.62 -10.16 17.29
N LEU A 294 18.95 -9.37 16.27
CA LEU A 294 18.57 -9.62 14.87
C LEU A 294 19.59 -10.46 14.09
N LEU A 295 20.80 -10.65 14.60
CA LEU A 295 21.91 -11.30 13.86
C LEU A 295 22.09 -12.80 14.18
N HIS A 296 21.42 -13.35 15.20
CA HIS A 296 21.55 -14.76 15.57
C HIS A 296 20.19 -15.44 15.86
N PRO A 297 19.51 -15.99 14.84
CA PRO A 297 18.28 -16.77 15.05
C PRO A 297 18.51 -18.19 15.59
N ASP A 298 19.75 -18.70 15.54
CA ASP A 298 20.08 -20.08 15.86
C ASP A 298 21.17 -20.15 16.95
N ASP A 299 20.79 -20.13 18.24
CA ASP A 299 21.61 -20.76 19.30
C ASP A 299 20.93 -20.96 20.67
N ASN A 300 19.60 -20.78 20.80
CA ASN A 300 18.90 -21.07 22.06
C ASN A 300 18.19 -22.43 22.06
N LEU A 301 18.87 -23.46 21.57
CA LEU A 301 18.43 -24.86 21.64
C LEU A 301 19.31 -25.70 22.57
N HIS A 302 19.94 -25.12 23.60
CA HIS A 302 20.53 -25.90 24.70
C HIS A 302 20.59 -25.11 26.02
N SER A 303 19.48 -25.01 26.74
CA SER A 303 19.52 -24.84 28.21
C SER A 303 18.20 -25.21 28.92
N LEU A 304 17.51 -26.25 28.45
CA LEU A 304 16.56 -26.99 29.31
C LEU A 304 17.37 -27.95 30.21
N ARG A 305 17.83 -27.47 31.37
CA ARG A 305 17.99 -28.23 32.64
C ARG A 305 18.62 -27.36 33.73
N SER A 306 17.80 -26.84 34.64
CA SER A 306 17.79 -27.22 36.07
C SER A 306 17.19 -26.11 36.96
N ASN A 307 16.18 -26.54 37.74
CA ASN A 307 15.81 -26.10 39.10
C ASN A 307 15.13 -24.73 39.35
N ASN A 308 13.80 -24.82 39.52
CA ASN A 308 12.88 -24.09 40.42
C ASN A 308 13.46 -23.59 41.78
N PRO A 309 12.70 -22.83 42.63
CA PRO A 309 11.75 -21.73 42.39
C PRO A 309 11.84 -20.60 43.46
N SER A 310 11.54 -19.31 43.16
CA SER A 310 11.03 -18.38 44.20
C SER A 310 10.58 -17.00 43.69
N THR A 311 9.47 -16.55 44.28
CA THR A 311 9.02 -15.16 44.57
C THR A 311 8.41 -14.28 43.46
N VAL A 312 7.08 -14.37 43.33
CA VAL A 312 6.05 -13.32 43.55
C VAL A 312 6.46 -11.85 43.37
N THR A 313 5.84 -11.14 42.42
CA THR A 313 4.91 -9.99 42.67
C THR A 313 4.37 -9.38 41.36
N THR A 314 3.03 -9.24 41.28
CA THR A 314 2.27 -8.35 40.38
C THR A 314 2.29 -6.91 40.91
N PRO A 315 2.10 -5.88 40.05
CA PRO A 315 0.77 -5.28 39.81
C PRO A 315 0.54 -4.82 38.35
N SER A 316 -0.57 -5.17 37.70
CA SER A 316 -1.87 -4.44 37.63
C SER A 316 -1.87 -3.09 36.89
N ALA A 317 -2.44 -3.15 35.68
CA ALA A 317 -3.42 -2.24 35.05
C ALA A 317 -3.18 -0.72 34.99
N TYR A 318 -3.20 -0.18 33.76
CA TYR A 318 -4.02 0.99 33.39
C TYR A 318 -4.43 0.91 31.91
N LEU A 319 -5.70 0.55 31.70
CA LEU A 319 -6.47 0.74 30.46
C LEU A 319 -7.21 2.08 30.60
N GLY A 320 -7.12 2.93 29.58
CA GLY A 320 -7.85 4.20 29.51
C GLY A 320 -8.35 4.44 28.08
N ASN A 321 -9.66 4.27 27.94
CA ASN A 321 -10.47 4.37 26.73
C ASN A 321 -10.43 5.73 26.03
N GLY A 322 -10.75 5.73 24.73
CA GLY A 322 -11.35 6.89 24.06
C GLY A 322 -11.46 6.69 22.57
N LEU A 323 -12.62 6.20 22.09
CA LEU A 323 -13.19 6.49 20.77
C LEU A 323 -14.64 5.97 20.75
N THR A 324 -15.56 6.87 21.09
CA THR A 324 -17.00 6.70 20.89
C THR A 324 -17.34 6.95 19.43
N LYS A 325 -18.25 6.10 18.93
CA LYS A 325 -18.95 6.25 17.67
C LYS A 325 -19.87 7.47 17.72
N ASP A 326 -19.88 8.24 16.64
CA ASP A 326 -21.08 8.79 16.00
C ASP A 326 -20.79 8.92 14.50
#